data_AF-A0A9X3BZG0-F1
#
_entry.id   AF-A0A9X3BZG0-F1
#
_cell.length_a   1.000
_cell.length_b   1.000
_cell.length_c   1.000
_cell.angle_alpha   90.00
_cell.angle_beta   90.00
_cell.angle_gamma   90.00
#
_symmetry.space_group_name_H-M   'P 1'
#
loop_
_entity.id
_entity.type
_entity.pdbx_description
1 polymer ?
#
loop_
_entity_poly.entity_id
_entity_poly.type
_entity_poly.pdbx_seq_one_letter_code
_entity_poly.pdbx_strand_id
1 'polypeptide(L)'
;MKLFTSAFILFITSFTTIKAQFVGSYSLKDGGVDIQSSSLFVLPDHTFIVFYAGGTPLQGNWIEETKDKIKLEINTENKSIFSVYGIKGNSTKKNVQFSPNDKINLYVSFSKKELKQPIYRPLFDEKWSCLDRNFETNIPDKNAELKLVSPEKEVDFSDDIKYPVASNVYTFQLSEKFSNYRVFIDGNVKIPFKIEIIKQNKDYIIQDIHAHKPLVTERNDITEKMLEKIKGALIPWQINDLTRKGVEVERLDPIKVEKIELNKTMEKPLFIAKCE
;
A
#
# COMPACT_ATOMS: atom_id res chain seq x y z
N MET A 1 -28.96 -21.51 41.46
CA MET A 1 -28.37 -21.34 40.11
C MET A 1 -28.61 -19.92 39.59
N LYS A 2 -28.03 -18.88 40.22
CA LYS A 2 -28.21 -17.45 39.82
C LYS A 2 -26.98 -16.56 40.07
N LEU A 3 -25.82 -17.13 40.40
CA LEU A 3 -24.60 -16.38 40.71
C LEU A 3 -23.49 -16.48 39.64
N PHE A 4 -23.65 -17.39 38.67
CA PHE A 4 -22.65 -17.57 37.60
C PHE A 4 -22.93 -16.77 36.33
N THR A 5 -24.14 -16.25 36.14
CA THR A 5 -24.51 -15.50 34.92
C THR A 5 -23.99 -14.06 34.92
N SER A 6 -23.81 -13.45 36.10
CA SER A 6 -23.34 -12.06 36.20
C SER A 6 -21.83 -11.90 36.02
N ALA A 7 -21.04 -12.95 36.34
CA ALA A 7 -19.58 -12.91 36.17
C ALA A 7 -19.15 -13.02 34.70
N PHE A 8 -19.94 -13.72 33.87
CA PHE A 8 -19.64 -13.90 32.45
C PHE A 8 -19.90 -12.62 31.61
N ILE A 9 -20.90 -11.82 32.00
CA ILE A 9 -21.20 -10.53 31.35
C ILE A 9 -20.12 -9.47 31.70
N LEU A 10 -19.53 -9.51 32.90
CA LEU A 10 -18.43 -8.62 33.27
C LEU A 10 -17.13 -8.92 32.50
N PHE A 11 -16.83 -10.21 32.28
CA PHE A 11 -15.61 -10.62 31.58
C PHE A 11 -15.61 -10.24 30.09
N ILE A 12 -16.78 -10.22 29.44
CA ILE A 12 -16.90 -9.84 28.01
C ILE A 12 -16.71 -8.33 27.80
N THR A 13 -17.01 -7.49 28.80
CA THR A 13 -16.83 -6.02 28.68
C THR A 13 -15.41 -5.54 28.97
N SER A 14 -14.57 -6.39 29.58
CA SER A 14 -13.24 -5.99 30.05
C SER A 14 -12.17 -6.07 28.94
N PHE A 15 -12.40 -6.87 27.89
CA PHE A 15 -11.53 -6.93 26.71
C PHE A 15 -11.90 -5.92 25.61
N THR A 16 -13.02 -5.21 25.77
CA THR A 16 -13.49 -4.20 24.79
C THR A 16 -13.08 -2.78 25.14
N THR A 17 -12.75 -2.48 26.40
CA THR A 17 -12.49 -1.11 26.88
C THR A 17 -11.17 -0.53 26.39
N ILE A 18 -10.10 -1.34 26.34
CA ILE A 18 -8.79 -0.86 25.90
C ILE A 18 -8.78 -0.60 24.39
N LYS A 19 -9.47 -1.44 23.60
CA LYS A 19 -9.65 -1.24 22.16
C LYS A 19 -10.31 0.10 21.85
N ALA A 20 -11.29 0.53 22.64
CA ALA A 20 -12.00 1.78 22.39
C ALA A 20 -11.17 3.03 22.75
N GLN A 21 -10.24 2.92 23.70
CA GLN A 21 -9.54 4.09 24.26
C GLN A 21 -8.70 4.85 23.22
N PHE A 22 -7.89 4.13 22.45
CA PHE A 22 -7.01 4.74 21.45
C PHE A 22 -7.62 4.80 20.05
N VAL A 23 -8.74 4.10 19.82
CA VAL A 23 -9.46 4.20 18.55
C VAL A 23 -10.01 5.61 18.40
N GLY A 24 -9.68 6.28 17.31
CA GLY A 24 -10.00 7.69 17.14
C GLY A 24 -9.29 8.32 15.95
N SER A 25 -9.76 9.50 15.57
CA SER A 25 -9.04 10.37 14.63
C SER A 25 -8.25 11.41 15.40
N TYR A 26 -7.01 11.61 15.00
CA TYR A 26 -6.03 12.51 15.58
C TYR A 26 -5.57 13.51 14.53
N SER A 27 -5.65 14.81 14.86
CA SER A 27 -5.08 15.86 14.02
C SER A 27 -3.61 16.03 14.36
N LEU A 28 -2.73 15.78 13.38
CA LEU A 28 -1.29 16.00 13.53
C LEU A 28 -1.01 17.47 13.16
N LYS A 29 -1.12 18.35 14.16
CA LYS A 29 -0.69 19.74 14.05
C LYS A 29 0.75 19.83 14.57
N ASP A 30 1.72 19.91 13.67
CA ASP A 30 3.04 20.40 14.07
C ASP A 30 2.86 21.89 14.39
N GLY A 31 3.38 22.38 15.51
CA GLY A 31 3.07 23.72 16.07
C GLY A 31 3.53 24.93 15.22
N GLY A 32 3.82 24.73 13.93
CA GLY A 32 4.11 25.75 12.93
C GLY A 32 2.86 26.19 12.16
N VAL A 33 2.87 27.44 11.71
CA VAL A 33 1.70 28.12 11.14
C VAL A 33 1.33 27.62 9.73
N ASP A 34 2.22 26.90 9.03
CA ASP A 34 2.12 26.65 7.58
C ASP A 34 2.14 25.17 7.13
N ILE A 35 2.00 24.19 8.03
CA ILE A 35 1.99 22.77 7.61
C ILE A 35 0.55 22.29 7.43
N GLN A 36 0.21 21.85 6.20
CA GLN A 36 -1.08 21.23 5.89
C GLN A 36 -1.33 20.04 6.84
N SER A 37 -2.43 20.09 7.58
CA SER A 37 -2.73 19.16 8.66
C SER A 37 -2.75 17.71 8.18
N SER A 38 -1.84 16.88 8.70
CA SER A 38 -1.91 15.44 8.48
C SER A 38 -2.93 14.83 9.43
N SER A 39 -3.62 13.77 8.99
CA SER A 39 -4.66 13.10 9.79
C SER A 39 -4.26 11.67 10.08
N LEU A 40 -4.24 11.30 11.35
CA LEU A 40 -4.02 9.93 11.81
C LEU A 40 -5.35 9.33 12.26
N PHE A 41 -5.62 8.09 11.84
CA PHE A 41 -6.77 7.31 12.24
C PHE A 41 -6.30 6.02 12.87
N VAL A 42 -6.67 5.78 14.12
CA VAL A 42 -6.44 4.51 14.83
C VAL A 42 -7.75 3.73 14.81
N LEU A 43 -7.73 2.55 14.20
CA LEU A 43 -8.92 1.77 13.88
C LEU A 43 -9.10 0.58 14.84
N PRO A 44 -10.36 0.13 15.05
CA PRO A 44 -10.69 -0.91 16.03
C PRO A 44 -10.17 -2.32 15.66
N ASP A 45 -9.73 -2.51 14.42
CA ASP A 45 -9.16 -3.75 13.89
C ASP A 45 -7.62 -3.84 14.08
N HIS A 46 -7.04 -3.03 14.97
CA HIS A 46 -5.60 -2.93 15.21
C HIS A 46 -4.79 -2.36 14.05
N THR A 47 -5.45 -1.67 13.12
CA THR A 47 -4.78 -0.95 12.03
C THR A 47 -4.77 0.56 12.29
N PHE A 48 -3.85 1.26 11.65
CA PHE A 48 -3.88 2.72 11.60
C PHE A 48 -3.66 3.22 10.19
N ILE A 49 -4.13 4.43 9.92
CA ILE A 49 -3.98 5.11 8.63
C ILE A 49 -3.51 6.54 8.86
N VAL A 50 -2.48 6.98 8.14
CA VAL A 50 -2.03 8.38 8.13
C VAL A 50 -2.23 8.96 6.73
N PHE A 51 -2.98 10.04 6.64
CA PHE A 51 -3.10 10.85 5.43
C PHE A 51 -2.19 12.07 5.54
N TYR A 52 -1.18 12.11 4.68
CA TYR A 52 -0.38 13.31 4.45
C TYR A 52 -1.01 14.11 3.31
N ALA A 53 -0.94 15.43 3.41
CA ALA A 53 -1.45 16.26 2.34
C ALA A 53 -0.64 16.03 1.06
N GLY A 54 -1.32 15.63 -0.02
CA GLY A 54 -0.71 15.32 -1.32
C GLY A 54 0.01 13.97 -1.43
N GLY A 55 0.07 13.16 -0.37
CA GLY A 55 0.78 11.88 -0.34
C GLY A 55 -0.13 10.64 -0.39
N THR A 56 0.46 9.47 -0.73
CA THR A 56 -0.21 8.17 -0.57
C THR A 56 -0.44 7.87 0.92
N PRO A 57 -1.64 7.44 1.35
CA PRO A 57 -1.92 7.16 2.75
C PRO A 57 -1.05 6.02 3.28
N LEU A 58 -0.40 6.24 4.43
CA LEU A 58 0.36 5.19 5.11
C LEU A 58 -0.55 4.31 5.94
N GLN A 59 -0.29 3.00 5.94
CA GLN A 59 -1.07 2.03 6.70
C GLN A 59 -0.16 1.08 7.48
N GLY A 60 -0.44 0.90 8.75
CA GLY A 60 0.29 0.00 9.62
C GLY A 60 -0.61 -0.66 10.65
N ASN A 61 0.03 -1.31 11.62
CA ASN A 61 -0.65 -1.90 12.75
C ASN A 61 -0.27 -1.14 14.01
N TRP A 62 -1.15 -1.16 14.99
CA TRP A 62 -0.82 -0.68 16.33
C TRP A 62 -0.88 -1.82 17.34
N ILE A 63 -0.01 -1.73 18.34
CA ILE A 63 0.15 -2.71 19.40
C ILE A 63 0.05 -1.98 20.73
N GLU A 64 -0.69 -2.55 21.67
CA GLU A 64 -0.71 -2.07 23.04
C GLU A 64 0.61 -2.41 23.73
N GLU A 65 1.34 -1.40 24.20
CA GLU A 65 2.51 -1.60 25.06
C GLU A 65 2.11 -1.60 26.53
N THR A 66 1.20 -0.69 26.90
CA THR A 66 0.59 -0.62 28.23
C THR A 66 -0.84 -0.10 28.12
N LYS A 67 -1.61 -0.17 29.21
CA LYS A 67 -2.96 0.41 29.29
C LYS A 67 -3.06 1.89 28.87
N ASP A 68 -1.96 2.65 29.00
CA ASP A 68 -1.89 4.08 28.71
C ASP A 68 -0.99 4.39 27.51
N LYS A 69 -0.52 3.37 26.77
CA LYS A 69 0.41 3.55 25.65
C LYS A 69 0.20 2.52 24.55
N ILE A 70 0.04 3.00 23.31
CA ILE A 70 0.12 2.17 22.10
C ILE A 70 1.29 2.60 21.24
N LYS A 71 1.82 1.63 20.48
CA LYS A 71 2.84 1.82 19.47
C LYS A 71 2.25 1.59 18.08
N LEU A 72 2.49 2.51 17.16
CA LEU A 72 2.09 2.45 15.76
C LEU A 72 3.31 2.11 14.93
N GLU A 73 3.26 1.01 14.19
CA GLU A 73 4.34 0.58 13.33
C GLU A 73 3.83 0.20 11.94
N ILE A 74 4.50 0.70 10.91
CA ILE A 74 4.31 0.15 9.58
C ILE A 74 5.09 -1.17 9.54
N ASN A 75 4.37 -2.28 9.54
CA ASN A 75 4.99 -3.55 9.16
C ASN A 75 5.24 -3.51 7.65
N THR A 76 6.49 -3.27 7.28
CA THR A 76 6.96 -3.26 5.89
C THR A 76 7.26 -4.68 5.40
N GLU A 77 7.34 -5.67 6.30
CA GLU A 77 7.59 -7.05 5.93
C GLU A 77 6.38 -7.61 5.16
N ASN A 78 6.64 -8.09 3.96
CA ASN A 78 5.68 -8.77 3.08
C ASN A 78 4.50 -7.93 2.56
N LYS A 79 4.43 -6.63 2.83
CA LYS A 79 3.42 -5.78 2.19
C LYS A 79 3.77 -5.54 0.72
N SER A 80 2.76 -5.67 -0.14
CA SER A 80 2.91 -5.22 -1.52
C SER A 80 2.95 -3.71 -1.57
N ILE A 81 3.97 -3.19 -2.22
CA ILE A 81 4.05 -1.77 -2.58
C ILE A 81 3.24 -1.47 -3.86
N PHE A 82 2.52 -2.46 -4.38
CA PHE A 82 1.70 -2.35 -5.57
C PHE A 82 0.24 -2.57 -5.20
N SER A 83 -0.62 -1.69 -5.69
CA SER A 83 -2.05 -1.97 -5.79
C SER A 83 -2.38 -2.23 -7.25
N VAL A 84 -2.79 -3.46 -7.55
CA VAL A 84 -3.19 -3.86 -8.91
C VAL A 84 -4.70 -3.99 -8.96
N TYR A 85 -5.32 -3.39 -9.95
CA TYR A 85 -6.76 -3.48 -10.18
C TYR A 85 -7.04 -4.06 -11.57
N GLY A 86 -7.78 -5.15 -11.61
CA GLY A 86 -8.37 -5.70 -12.83
C GLY A 86 -9.67 -4.96 -13.17
N ILE A 87 -9.79 -4.49 -14.40
CA ILE A 87 -10.96 -3.77 -14.91
C ILE A 87 -11.57 -4.63 -16.02
N LYS A 88 -12.87 -4.90 -15.88
CA LYS A 88 -13.59 -5.73 -16.84
C LYS A 88 -13.52 -5.10 -18.23
N GLY A 89 -13.28 -5.95 -19.21
CA GLY A 89 -13.39 -5.56 -20.60
C GLY A 89 -13.41 -6.76 -21.50
N ASN A 90 -13.79 -6.53 -22.75
CA ASN A 90 -14.17 -7.58 -23.69
C ASN A 90 -13.03 -7.95 -24.66
N SER A 91 -11.80 -7.53 -24.36
CA SER A 91 -10.64 -7.75 -25.24
C SER A 91 -9.83 -8.97 -24.83
N THR A 92 -9.36 -9.72 -25.83
CA THR A 92 -8.37 -10.79 -25.65
C THR A 92 -6.96 -10.26 -25.38
N LYS A 93 -6.68 -9.01 -25.77
CA LYS A 93 -5.46 -8.31 -25.41
C LYS A 93 -5.53 -7.82 -23.97
N LYS A 94 -4.42 -7.88 -23.26
CA LYS A 94 -4.29 -7.37 -21.90
C LYS A 94 -3.52 -6.04 -21.95
N ASN A 95 -4.13 -4.98 -21.45
CA ASN A 95 -3.47 -3.68 -21.27
C ASN A 95 -3.08 -3.54 -19.80
N VAL A 96 -1.82 -3.19 -19.53
CA VAL A 96 -1.32 -2.87 -18.19
C VAL A 96 -0.84 -1.43 -18.17
N GLN A 97 -1.53 -0.60 -17.42
CA GLN A 97 -1.23 0.81 -17.25
C GLN A 97 -0.62 1.05 -15.86
N PHE A 98 0.53 1.71 -15.82
CA PHE A 98 1.17 2.11 -14.56
C PHE A 98 0.84 3.56 -14.25
N SER A 99 0.25 3.81 -13.09
CA SER A 99 -0.04 5.17 -12.65
C SER A 99 1.25 5.88 -12.23
N PRO A 100 1.41 7.15 -12.60
CA PRO A 100 2.65 7.85 -12.41
C PRO A 100 2.84 8.35 -10.99
N ASN A 101 3.30 7.52 -10.07
CA ASN A 101 3.79 7.99 -8.77
C ASN A 101 5.20 7.43 -8.52
N ASP A 102 6.11 8.38 -8.28
CA ASP A 102 7.51 8.26 -7.87
C ASP A 102 8.48 7.51 -8.79
N LYS A 103 9.74 8.00 -8.79
CA LYS A 103 10.90 7.47 -9.51
C LYS A 103 11.39 6.16 -8.88
N ILE A 104 10.49 5.21 -8.62
CA ILE A 104 10.93 3.93 -8.07
C ILE A 104 11.43 3.10 -9.22
N ASN A 105 12.63 2.56 -9.03
CA ASN A 105 13.19 1.64 -9.97
C ASN A 105 12.49 0.31 -9.84
N LEU A 106 11.69 0.00 -10.85
CA LEU A 106 10.80 -1.13 -10.82
C LEU A 106 11.03 -1.96 -12.05
N TYR A 107 10.94 -3.27 -11.88
CA TYR A 107 11.00 -4.19 -13.00
C TYR A 107 9.68 -4.88 -13.18
N VAL A 108 9.35 -5.16 -14.44
CA VAL A 108 8.20 -5.97 -14.81
C VAL A 108 8.65 -7.21 -15.55
N SER A 109 8.04 -8.33 -15.23
CA SER A 109 8.12 -9.55 -16.00
C SER A 109 6.73 -10.08 -16.27
N PHE A 110 6.57 -10.69 -17.44
CA PHE A 110 5.38 -11.42 -17.79
C PHE A 110 5.79 -12.81 -18.19
N SER A 111 5.28 -13.80 -17.50
CA SER A 111 5.58 -15.19 -17.79
C SER A 111 4.30 -15.96 -18.07
N LYS A 112 4.35 -16.79 -19.10
CA LYS A 112 3.61 -18.05 -19.06
C LYS A 112 4.35 -18.93 -18.06
N LYS A 113 3.63 -19.67 -17.21
CA LYS A 113 4.16 -20.51 -16.11
C LYS A 113 5.35 -21.45 -16.45
N GLU A 114 5.73 -21.59 -17.72
CA GLU A 114 6.72 -22.54 -18.24
C GLU A 114 8.14 -21.98 -18.46
N LEU A 115 8.40 -20.67 -18.27
CA LEU A 115 9.77 -20.16 -18.39
C LEU A 115 10.65 -20.61 -17.20
N LYS A 116 11.79 -21.25 -17.50
CA LYS A 116 12.76 -21.71 -16.49
C LYS A 116 13.31 -20.56 -15.62
N GLN A 117 13.39 -19.34 -16.13
CA GLN A 117 13.70 -18.12 -15.36
C GLN A 117 12.94 -16.91 -15.92
N PRO A 118 12.25 -16.11 -15.07
CA PRO A 118 11.60 -14.87 -15.50
C PRO A 118 12.62 -13.79 -15.88
N ILE A 119 12.38 -13.11 -17.01
CA ILE A 119 13.19 -11.98 -17.46
C ILE A 119 12.55 -10.69 -16.93
N TYR A 120 13.31 -9.90 -16.19
CA TYR A 120 12.86 -8.64 -15.59
C TYR A 120 13.35 -7.46 -16.41
N ARG A 121 12.45 -6.52 -16.70
CA ARG A 121 12.77 -5.30 -17.47
C ARG A 121 12.45 -4.05 -16.68
N PRO A 122 13.29 -3.00 -16.73
CA PRO A 122 12.98 -1.74 -16.07
C PRO A 122 11.69 -1.15 -16.65
N LEU A 123 10.84 -0.63 -15.77
CA LEU A 123 9.60 0.06 -16.14
C LEU A 123 9.83 1.48 -16.67
N PHE A 124 10.96 2.09 -16.32
CA PHE A 124 11.35 3.44 -16.73
C PHE A 124 12.66 3.37 -17.53
N ASP A 125 12.66 3.95 -18.72
CA ASP A 125 13.87 4.17 -19.53
C ASP A 125 14.58 5.45 -19.04
N GLU A 126 15.91 5.48 -19.10
CA GLU A 126 16.74 6.67 -18.88
C GLU A 126 16.31 7.84 -19.79
N LYS A 127 15.79 7.52 -20.98
CA LYS A 127 15.18 8.50 -21.89
C LYS A 127 13.71 8.68 -21.55
N TRP A 128 13.46 9.60 -20.63
CA TRP A 128 12.15 10.10 -20.18
C TRP A 128 11.16 10.59 -21.26
N SER A 129 11.48 10.44 -22.55
CA SER A 129 10.66 10.91 -23.67
C SER A 129 9.36 10.11 -23.89
N CYS A 130 9.23 8.92 -23.29
CA CYS A 130 7.98 8.17 -23.31
C CYS A 130 7.28 8.30 -21.95
N LEU A 131 6.51 9.38 -21.81
CA LEU A 131 5.69 9.65 -20.62
C LEU A 131 4.47 8.71 -20.52
N ASP A 132 4.11 8.03 -21.61
CA ASP A 132 2.99 7.10 -21.64
C ASP A 132 3.36 5.73 -21.05
N ARG A 133 2.96 5.55 -19.80
CA ARG A 133 3.19 4.34 -18.98
C ARG A 133 2.19 3.21 -19.30
N ASN A 134 1.84 3.09 -20.58
CA ASN A 134 0.86 2.13 -21.08
C ASN A 134 1.58 0.98 -21.77
N PHE A 135 1.50 -0.22 -21.19
CA PHE A 135 2.04 -1.43 -21.78
C PHE A 135 0.90 -2.24 -22.38
N GLU A 136 0.89 -2.37 -23.70
CA GLU A 136 -0.02 -3.30 -24.37
C GLU A 136 0.66 -4.65 -24.57
N THR A 137 -0.07 -5.72 -24.28
CA THR A 137 0.44 -7.06 -24.53
C THR A 137 -0.64 -8.00 -25.05
N ASN A 138 -0.22 -8.88 -25.94
CA ASN A 138 -1.10 -9.87 -26.56
C ASN A 138 -1.17 -11.16 -25.73
N ILE A 139 -0.83 -11.16 -24.43
CA ILE A 139 -0.76 -12.39 -23.62
C ILE A 139 -2.16 -13.04 -23.57
N PRO A 140 -2.40 -14.12 -24.32
CA PRO A 140 -3.75 -14.61 -24.56
C PRO A 140 -4.08 -15.80 -23.65
N ASP A 141 -3.53 -15.85 -22.44
CA ASP A 141 -3.47 -17.09 -21.64
C ASP A 141 -4.15 -16.95 -20.27
N LYS A 142 -4.90 -17.99 -19.87
CA LYS A 142 -5.52 -18.15 -18.55
C LYS A 142 -4.50 -18.25 -17.43
N ASN A 143 -3.27 -18.66 -17.76
CA ASN A 143 -2.17 -18.87 -16.82
C ASN A 143 -1.11 -17.75 -16.86
N ALA A 144 -1.45 -16.60 -17.43
CA ALA A 144 -0.54 -15.46 -17.49
C ALA A 144 -0.30 -14.84 -16.12
N GLU A 145 0.96 -14.57 -15.80
CA GLU A 145 1.37 -13.91 -14.57
C GLU A 145 1.96 -12.53 -14.89
N LEU A 146 1.54 -11.52 -14.14
CA LEU A 146 2.22 -10.24 -14.03
C LEU A 146 3.14 -10.29 -12.81
N LYS A 147 4.44 -10.13 -13.02
CA LYS A 147 5.43 -10.04 -11.95
C LYS A 147 5.94 -8.61 -11.88
N LEU A 148 5.77 -8.00 -10.72
CA LEU A 148 6.28 -6.66 -10.41
C LEU A 148 7.42 -6.79 -9.41
N VAL A 149 8.53 -6.12 -9.66
CA VAL A 149 9.74 -6.23 -8.84
C VAL A 149 10.13 -4.88 -8.30
N SER A 150 10.40 -4.87 -7.00
CA SER A 150 10.87 -3.70 -6.29
C SER A 150 12.19 -4.03 -5.57
N PRO A 151 13.28 -3.31 -5.88
CA PRO A 151 14.51 -3.34 -5.10
C PRO A 151 14.26 -3.05 -3.63
N GLU A 152 14.98 -3.71 -2.74
CA GLU A 152 14.87 -3.48 -1.29
C GLU A 152 15.35 -2.09 -0.87
N LYS A 153 16.31 -1.51 -1.62
CA LYS A 153 16.83 -0.17 -1.43
C LYS A 153 16.57 0.68 -2.67
N GLU A 154 16.46 1.99 -2.50
CA GLU A 154 16.54 2.91 -3.63
C GLU A 154 17.92 2.73 -4.28
N VAL A 155 17.92 2.54 -5.60
CA VAL A 155 19.12 2.32 -6.39
C VAL A 155 19.24 3.53 -7.30
N ASP A 156 20.42 4.16 -7.37
CA ASP A 156 20.70 5.20 -8.35
C ASP A 156 20.98 4.56 -9.71
N PHE A 157 20.31 5.03 -10.77
CA PHE A 157 20.37 4.45 -12.12
C PHE A 157 21.39 5.12 -13.02
N SER A 158 22.42 5.72 -12.43
CA SER A 158 23.66 5.97 -13.16
C SER A 158 24.26 4.64 -13.67
N ASP A 159 25.14 4.70 -14.67
CA ASP A 159 25.87 3.55 -15.21
C ASP A 159 26.64 2.73 -14.14
N ASP A 160 26.75 3.25 -12.91
CA ASP A 160 27.46 2.70 -11.77
C ASP A 160 26.64 1.74 -10.88
N ILE A 161 25.46 1.27 -11.30
CA ILE A 161 24.69 0.25 -10.54
C ILE A 161 25.57 -0.98 -10.27
N LYS A 162 25.75 -1.31 -9.00
CA LYS A 162 26.38 -2.56 -8.56
C LYS A 162 25.35 -3.70 -8.57
N TYR A 163 25.38 -4.51 -9.62
CA TYR A 163 24.67 -5.80 -9.66
C TYR A 163 25.46 -6.88 -8.88
N PRO A 164 24.80 -7.88 -8.27
CA PRO A 164 23.35 -8.10 -8.21
C PRO A 164 22.61 -7.14 -7.26
N VAL A 165 21.31 -6.94 -7.51
CA VAL A 165 20.43 -6.12 -6.65
C VAL A 165 19.39 -7.02 -5.95
N ALA A 166 19.41 -7.05 -4.62
CA ALA A 166 18.40 -7.74 -3.81
C ALA A 166 17.02 -7.10 -4.00
N SER A 167 16.03 -7.91 -4.35
CA SER A 167 14.70 -7.44 -4.75
C SER A 167 13.56 -8.35 -4.29
N ASN A 168 12.39 -7.76 -4.07
CA ASN A 168 11.13 -8.48 -3.84
C ASN A 168 10.32 -8.55 -5.14
N VAL A 169 9.86 -9.75 -5.49
CA VAL A 169 9.00 -10.03 -6.65
C VAL A 169 7.59 -10.31 -6.17
N TYR A 170 6.63 -9.58 -6.70
CA TYR A 170 5.20 -9.73 -6.45
C TYR A 170 4.54 -10.32 -7.68
N THR A 171 3.96 -11.51 -7.54
CA THR A 171 3.29 -12.21 -8.64
C THR A 171 1.78 -12.01 -8.54
N PHE A 172 1.15 -11.60 -9.64
CA PHE A 172 -0.30 -11.42 -9.77
C PHE A 172 -0.80 -12.33 -10.90
N GLN A 173 -1.88 -13.07 -10.64
CA GLN A 173 -2.52 -13.89 -11.65
C GLN A 173 -3.40 -13.01 -12.55
N LEU A 174 -3.14 -13.02 -13.86
CA LEU A 174 -4.03 -12.37 -14.83
C LEU A 174 -5.21 -13.31 -15.12
N SER A 175 -6.41 -12.76 -15.13
CA SER A 175 -7.66 -13.48 -15.36
C SER A 175 -8.25 -13.13 -16.73
N GLU A 176 -8.99 -14.06 -17.33
CA GLU A 176 -9.79 -13.80 -18.53
C GLU A 176 -10.86 -12.73 -18.29
N LYS A 177 -11.35 -12.62 -17.05
CA LYS A 177 -12.36 -11.65 -16.61
C LYS A 177 -11.99 -10.19 -16.91
N PHE A 178 -10.70 -9.86 -16.90
CA PHE A 178 -10.20 -8.49 -17.03
C PHE A 178 -9.35 -8.36 -18.28
N SER A 179 -9.60 -7.32 -19.08
CA SER A 179 -8.74 -6.97 -20.22
C SER A 179 -7.84 -5.77 -19.95
N ASN A 180 -8.13 -4.99 -18.91
CA ASN A 180 -7.36 -3.82 -18.53
C ASN A 180 -6.91 -3.97 -17.07
N TYR A 181 -5.66 -3.65 -16.78
CA TYR A 181 -5.08 -3.68 -15.45
C TYR A 181 -4.45 -2.33 -15.16
N ARG A 182 -4.76 -1.78 -13.99
CA ARG A 182 -4.11 -0.55 -13.50
C ARG A 182 -3.24 -0.88 -12.30
N VAL A 183 -1.96 -0.54 -12.40
CA VAL A 183 -0.96 -0.72 -11.36
C VAL A 183 -0.68 0.65 -10.74
N PHE A 184 -0.88 0.74 -9.42
CA PHE A 184 -0.50 1.89 -8.60
C PHE A 184 0.68 1.49 -7.74
N ILE A 185 1.68 2.37 -7.66
CA ILE A 185 2.89 2.16 -6.88
C ILE A 185 2.78 3.02 -5.62
N ASP A 186 3.02 2.41 -4.47
CA ASP A 186 3.04 3.08 -3.17
C ASP A 186 4.48 3.15 -2.65
N GLY A 187 5.18 4.24 -2.97
CA GLY A 187 6.57 4.45 -2.56
C GLY A 187 6.77 4.66 -1.06
N ASN A 188 5.71 5.09 -0.36
CA ASN A 188 5.80 5.44 1.06
C ASN A 188 5.88 4.19 1.96
N VAL A 189 5.47 3.01 1.47
CA VAL A 189 5.50 1.74 2.22
C VAL A 189 6.92 1.34 2.66
N LYS A 190 7.98 1.89 2.03
CA LYS A 190 9.37 1.58 2.40
C LYS A 190 9.92 2.42 3.54
N ILE A 191 9.23 3.47 3.96
CA ILE A 191 9.73 4.37 5.00
C ILE A 191 9.28 3.80 6.35
N PRO A 192 10.22 3.32 7.19
CA PRO A 192 9.86 2.84 8.52
C PRO A 192 9.32 4.03 9.32
N PHE A 193 8.11 3.86 9.85
CA PHE A 193 7.44 4.83 10.67
C PHE A 193 7.12 4.20 12.02
N LYS A 194 7.56 4.86 13.08
CA LYS A 194 7.32 4.43 14.45
C LYS A 194 6.88 5.63 15.28
N ILE A 195 5.62 5.61 15.68
CA ILE A 195 5.02 6.62 16.53
C ILE A 195 4.41 5.94 17.75
N GLU A 196 4.41 6.65 18.87
CA GLU A 196 3.70 6.23 20.07
C GLU A 196 2.57 7.19 20.36
N ILE A 197 1.45 6.65 20.85
CA ILE A 197 0.37 7.45 21.43
C ILE A 197 0.30 7.14 22.91
N ILE A 198 0.48 8.16 23.74
CA ILE A 198 0.43 8.06 25.20
C ILE A 198 -0.80 8.81 25.70
N LYS A 199 -1.63 8.14 26.50
CA LYS A 199 -2.73 8.76 27.21
C LYS A 199 -2.20 9.43 28.49
N GLN A 200 -2.48 10.72 28.65
CA GLN A 200 -2.20 11.45 29.88
C GLN A 200 -3.51 12.09 30.36
N ASN A 201 -4.12 11.52 31.40
CA ASN A 201 -5.44 11.94 31.89
C ASN A 201 -6.53 11.87 30.79
N LYS A 202 -6.96 13.03 30.29
CA LYS A 202 -7.96 13.17 29.22
C LYS A 202 -7.32 13.42 27.85
N ASP A 203 -6.01 13.66 27.82
CA ASP A 203 -5.28 14.09 26.64
C ASP A 203 -4.51 12.92 26.02
N TYR A 204 -4.19 13.07 24.73
CA TYR A 204 -3.39 12.12 23.98
C TYR A 204 -2.19 12.83 23.36
N ILE A 205 -1.01 12.31 23.66
CA ILE A 205 0.25 12.80 23.14
C ILE A 205 0.74 11.86 22.07
N ILE A 206 1.12 12.41 20.92
CA ILE A 206 1.72 11.68 19.82
C ILE A 206 3.19 12.06 19.73
N GLN A 207 4.08 11.08 19.73
CA GLN A 207 5.52 11.33 19.62
C GLN A 207 6.17 10.37 18.62
N ASP A 208 7.10 10.90 17.85
CA ASP A 208 8.04 10.06 17.10
C ASP A 208 9.02 9.43 18.10
N ILE A 209 9.26 8.12 17.98
CA ILE A 209 10.20 7.41 18.85
C ILE A 209 11.62 8.02 18.74
N HIS A 210 11.93 8.65 17.61
CA HIS A 210 13.23 9.25 17.32
C HIS A 210 13.29 10.77 17.52
N ALA A 211 12.16 11.49 17.55
CA ALA A 211 12.12 12.94 17.75
C ALA A 211 11.39 13.29 19.06
N HIS A 212 12.10 13.93 19.99
CA HIS A 212 11.61 14.23 21.34
C HIS A 212 10.60 15.39 21.42
N LYS A 213 9.94 15.76 20.31
CA LYS A 213 8.93 16.82 20.30
C LYS A 213 7.53 16.17 20.31
N PRO A 214 6.83 16.19 21.44
CA PRO A 214 5.46 15.71 21.50
C PRO A 214 4.53 16.62 20.71
N LEU A 215 3.68 16.03 19.87
CA LEU A 215 2.54 16.68 19.27
C LEU A 215 1.35 16.54 20.23
N VAL A 216 0.82 17.68 20.69
CA VAL A 216 -0.45 17.70 21.43
C VAL A 216 -1.58 17.60 20.43
N THR A 217 -2.45 16.61 20.60
CA THR A 217 -3.50 16.31 19.63
C THR A 217 -4.87 16.25 20.26
N GLU A 218 -5.87 16.67 19.49
CA GLU A 218 -7.27 16.44 19.81
C GLU A 218 -7.68 15.07 19.24
N ARG A 219 -8.16 14.17 20.11
CA ARG A 219 -8.79 12.90 19.71
C ARG A 219 -10.29 13.13 19.51
N ASN A 220 -10.80 12.71 18.34
CA ASN A 220 -12.23 12.59 18.09
C ASN A 220 -12.63 11.12 17.89
N ASP A 221 -13.84 10.75 18.30
CA ASP A 221 -14.40 9.43 18.05
C ASP A 221 -14.61 9.20 16.54
N ILE A 222 -14.31 7.98 16.08
CA ILE A 222 -14.59 7.58 14.69
C ILE A 222 -16.03 7.08 14.61
N THR A 223 -16.82 7.70 13.73
CA THR A 223 -18.16 7.20 13.37
C THR A 223 -18.10 6.17 12.26
N GLU A 224 -19.13 5.33 12.12
CA GLU A 224 -19.23 4.37 11.00
C GLU A 224 -19.15 5.07 9.63
N LYS A 225 -19.81 6.22 9.48
CA LYS A 225 -19.75 7.05 8.28
C LYS A 225 -18.34 7.56 7.98
N MET A 226 -17.55 7.88 9.00
CA MET A 226 -16.14 8.23 8.82
C MET A 226 -15.33 7.03 8.40
N LEU A 227 -15.56 5.86 8.99
CA LEU A 227 -14.88 4.61 8.63
C LEU A 227 -15.09 4.27 7.15
N GLU A 228 -16.31 4.41 6.63
CA GLU A 228 -16.61 4.22 5.20
C GLU A 228 -15.86 5.21 4.32
N LYS A 229 -15.84 6.50 4.70
CA LYS A 229 -15.11 7.53 3.95
C LYS A 229 -13.60 7.28 3.94
N ILE A 230 -13.04 6.87 5.08
CA ILE A 230 -11.62 6.53 5.22
C ILE A 230 -11.29 5.36 4.30
N LYS A 231 -12.07 4.28 4.35
CA LYS A 231 -11.90 3.11 3.46
C LYS A 231 -12.02 3.49 1.99
N GLY A 232 -12.99 4.33 1.63
CA GLY A 232 -13.15 4.83 0.27
C GLY A 232 -11.99 5.70 -0.22
N ALA A 233 -11.36 6.48 0.69
CA ALA A 233 -10.21 7.32 0.37
C ALA A 233 -8.91 6.52 0.14
N LEU A 234 -8.84 5.25 0.57
CA LEU A 234 -7.72 4.35 0.26
C LEU A 234 -7.76 3.82 -1.18
N ILE A 235 -8.91 3.88 -1.83
CA ILE A 235 -9.07 3.43 -3.21
C ILE A 235 -8.70 4.60 -4.13
N PRO A 236 -7.80 4.40 -5.12
CA PRO A 236 -7.43 5.46 -6.05
C PRO A 236 -8.66 6.06 -6.73
N TRP A 237 -8.69 7.39 -6.86
CA TRP A 237 -9.87 8.10 -7.37
C TRP A 237 -10.27 7.61 -8.78
N GLN A 238 -9.30 7.24 -9.63
CA GLN A 238 -9.58 6.70 -10.96
C GLN A 238 -10.34 5.37 -10.89
N ILE A 239 -10.12 4.58 -9.84
CA ILE A 239 -10.82 3.32 -9.61
C ILE A 239 -12.22 3.60 -9.06
N ASN A 240 -12.33 4.49 -8.07
CA ASN A 240 -13.63 4.91 -7.53
C ASN A 240 -14.56 5.50 -8.61
N ASP A 241 -14.03 6.31 -9.52
CA ASP A 241 -14.80 6.89 -10.63
C ASP A 241 -15.33 5.80 -11.58
N LEU A 242 -14.51 4.80 -11.92
CA LEU A 242 -14.94 3.65 -12.72
C LEU A 242 -16.07 2.88 -12.05
N THR A 243 -15.93 2.56 -10.76
CA THR A 243 -16.97 1.85 -10.00
C THR A 243 -18.28 2.64 -9.95
N ARG A 244 -18.22 3.97 -9.77
CA ARG A 244 -19.41 4.85 -9.82
C ARG A 244 -20.10 4.86 -11.18
N LYS A 245 -19.34 4.68 -12.26
CA LYS A 245 -19.86 4.53 -13.62
C LYS A 245 -20.38 3.11 -13.92
N GLY A 246 -20.44 2.22 -12.93
CA GLY A 246 -20.91 0.85 -13.07
C GLY A 246 -19.92 -0.08 -13.76
N VAL A 247 -18.65 0.33 -13.90
CA VAL A 247 -17.60 -0.53 -14.44
C VAL A 247 -17.19 -1.53 -13.36
N GLU A 248 -17.16 -2.81 -13.72
CA GLU A 248 -16.71 -3.87 -12.81
C GLU A 248 -15.19 -3.81 -12.65
N VAL A 249 -14.74 -3.58 -11.41
CA VAL A 249 -13.32 -3.48 -11.05
C VAL A 249 -13.06 -4.36 -9.83
N GLU A 250 -11.91 -5.01 -9.80
CA GLU A 250 -11.48 -5.87 -8.70
C GLU A 250 -10.03 -5.57 -8.33
N ARG A 251 -9.75 -5.43 -7.03
CA ARG A 251 -8.39 -5.38 -6.52
C ARG A 251 -7.79 -6.79 -6.57
N LEU A 252 -6.59 -6.90 -7.11
CA LEU A 252 -5.84 -8.14 -7.17
C LEU A 252 -4.75 -8.10 -6.09
N ASP A 253 -4.76 -9.11 -5.23
CA ASP A 253 -3.69 -9.33 -4.27
C ASP A 253 -2.59 -10.23 -4.88
N PRO A 254 -1.33 -10.03 -4.51
CA PRO A 254 -0.25 -10.88 -4.99
C PRO A 254 -0.43 -12.32 -4.49
N ILE A 255 -0.30 -13.30 -5.38
CA ILE A 255 -0.36 -14.73 -5.05
C ILE A 255 0.95 -15.24 -4.46
N LYS A 256 2.06 -14.54 -4.70
CA LYS A 256 3.39 -14.90 -4.20
C LYS A 256 4.27 -13.67 -4.05
N VAL A 257 5.00 -13.61 -2.95
CA VAL A 257 6.13 -12.68 -2.75
C VAL A 257 7.39 -13.50 -2.57
N GLU A 258 8.41 -13.26 -3.39
CA GLU A 258 9.69 -13.97 -3.33
C GLU A 258 10.87 -13.00 -3.36
N LYS A 259 11.94 -13.37 -2.65
CA LYS A 259 13.22 -12.64 -2.67
C LYS A 259 14.12 -13.23 -3.74
N ILE A 260 14.67 -12.37 -4.61
CA ILE A 260 15.62 -12.76 -5.64
C ILE A 260 16.78 -11.78 -5.72
N GLU A 261 17.88 -12.23 -6.32
CA GLU A 261 18.95 -11.37 -6.80
C GLU A 261 18.77 -11.11 -8.29
N LEU A 262 18.57 -9.84 -8.65
CA LEU A 262 18.51 -9.43 -10.06
C LEU A 262 19.93 -9.32 -10.62
N ASN A 263 20.15 -9.92 -11.79
CA ASN A 263 21.39 -9.82 -12.57
C ASN A 263 21.13 -9.05 -13.88
N LYS A 264 22.17 -8.39 -14.40
CA LYS A 264 22.09 -7.66 -15.68
C LYS A 264 21.86 -8.65 -16.83
N THR A 265 20.60 -8.82 -17.22
CA THR A 265 20.21 -9.67 -18.35
C THR A 265 19.30 -8.84 -19.26
N MET A 266 19.79 -8.49 -20.45
CA MET A 266 19.05 -7.70 -21.44
C MET A 266 18.65 -8.59 -22.62
N GLU A 267 17.35 -8.78 -22.83
CA GLU A 267 16.80 -9.32 -24.10
C GLU A 267 15.66 -8.44 -24.64
N LYS A 268 15.52 -8.44 -25.96
CA LYS A 268 14.58 -7.61 -26.74
C LYS A 268 13.15 -7.66 -26.18
N PRO A 269 12.43 -6.53 -26.18
CA PRO A 269 11.13 -6.42 -25.54
C PRO A 269 10.08 -7.33 -26.19
N LEU A 270 9.22 -7.91 -25.34
CA LEU A 270 7.97 -8.59 -25.73
C LEU A 270 6.80 -7.60 -25.85
N PHE A 271 7.07 -6.31 -25.61
CA PHE A 271 6.11 -5.23 -25.58
C PHE A 271 6.53 -4.16 -26.58
N ILE A 272 5.54 -3.49 -27.15
CA ILE A 272 5.73 -2.22 -27.81
C ILE A 272 5.17 -1.19 -26.83
N ALA A 273 6.03 -0.35 -26.26
CA ALA A 273 5.56 0.88 -25.64
C ALA A 273 4.94 1.71 -26.78
N LYS A 274 3.66 2.02 -26.68
CA LYS A 274 3.06 3.03 -27.56
C LYS A 274 3.42 4.38 -26.97
N CYS A 275 4.40 5.03 -27.56
CA CYS A 275 4.61 6.45 -27.37
C CYS A 275 3.76 7.12 -28.47
N GLU A 276 2.61 7.69 -28.11
CA GLU A 276 1.85 8.56 -29.02
C GLU A 276 2.39 9.99 -28.94
#